data_AF-A0A2J8R334-F1
#
_entry.id   AF-A0A2J8R334-F1
#
_cell.length_a   1.000
_cell.length_b   1.000
_cell.length_c   1.000
_cell.angle_alpha   90.00
_cell.angle_beta   90.00
_cell.angle_gamma   90.00
#
_symmetry.space_group_name_H-M   'P 1'
#
loop_
_entity.id
_entity.type
_entity.pdbx_description
1 polymer ?
#
loop_
_entity_poly.entity_id
_entity_poly.type
_entity_poly.pdbx_seq_one_letter_code
_entity_poly.pdbx_strand_id
1 'polypeptide(L)'
;MDRLKSHLTVCFLPSVPFLILVSTLATAKSVTNSTLNGTNVVLGSVPVIIARTDHIIVKEGNSALINCSVYGIPDPQFKWYNSIGKLLKE
;
A
#
# COMPACT_ATOMS: atom_id res chain seq x y z
N MET A 1 -84.35 -16.34 -37.36
CA MET A 1 -84.95 -15.08 -36.89
C MET A 1 -83.98 -14.43 -35.93
N ASP A 2 -83.66 -13.18 -36.24
CA ASP A 2 -82.42 -12.48 -35.94
C ASP A 2 -82.25 -11.92 -34.51
N ARG A 3 -81.00 -11.53 -34.26
CA ARG A 3 -80.55 -10.29 -33.56
C ARG A 3 -80.32 -10.29 -32.03
N LEU A 4 -79.04 -10.40 -31.67
CA LEU A 4 -78.16 -9.34 -31.13
C LEU A 4 -78.67 -8.42 -30.00
N LYS A 5 -78.05 -8.52 -28.81
CA LYS A 5 -77.44 -7.40 -28.02
C LYS A 5 -76.97 -7.94 -26.66
N SER A 6 -75.67 -8.01 -26.37
CA SER A 6 -74.86 -6.90 -25.82
C SER A 6 -75.46 -6.28 -24.56
N HIS A 7 -75.07 -6.77 -23.39
CA HIS A 7 -74.96 -6.02 -22.12
C HIS A 7 -73.99 -6.80 -21.22
N LEU A 8 -72.68 -6.50 -21.28
CA LEU A 8 -71.99 -5.63 -20.31
C LEU A 8 -72.07 -6.14 -18.86
N THR A 9 -71.02 -6.87 -18.48
CA THR A 9 -70.27 -6.76 -17.23
C THR A 9 -71.06 -6.73 -15.91
N VAL A 10 -71.11 -7.88 -15.22
CA VAL A 10 -71.17 -7.90 -13.76
C VAL A 10 -69.96 -8.69 -13.27
N CYS A 11 -69.16 -8.00 -12.46
CA CYS A 11 -67.82 -8.35 -12.04
C CYS A 11 -67.77 -9.68 -11.26
N PHE A 12 -67.33 -10.75 -11.91
CA PHE A 12 -66.61 -11.79 -11.19
C PHE A 12 -65.24 -11.22 -10.87
N LEU A 13 -64.83 -11.28 -9.61
CA LEU A 13 -63.51 -10.88 -9.15
C LEU A 13 -62.62 -12.15 -9.18
N PRO A 14 -61.83 -12.43 -10.23
CA PRO A 14 -60.79 -13.43 -10.09
C PRO A 14 -59.54 -12.74 -9.57
N SER A 15 -59.04 -13.26 -8.45
CA SER A 15 -57.62 -13.40 -8.14
C SER A 15 -56.76 -12.13 -8.28
N VAL A 16 -56.47 -11.56 -7.10
CA VAL A 16 -55.32 -10.70 -6.77
C VAL A 16 -54.32 -10.56 -7.93
N PRO A 17 -54.09 -9.36 -8.49
CA PRO A 17 -53.02 -9.20 -9.46
C PRO A 17 -51.72 -9.53 -8.73
N PHE A 18 -51.16 -10.69 -9.08
CA PHE A 18 -49.84 -11.10 -8.67
C PHE A 18 -48.92 -9.99 -9.17
N LEU A 19 -48.57 -9.06 -8.27
CA LEU A 19 -47.56 -8.05 -8.53
C LEU A 19 -46.29 -8.85 -8.75
N ILE A 20 -45.97 -9.14 -10.02
CA ILE A 20 -44.73 -9.78 -10.41
C ILE A 20 -43.65 -8.79 -10.00
N LEU A 21 -43.08 -9.03 -8.83
CA LEU A 21 -41.88 -8.38 -8.36
C LEU A 21 -40.76 -8.86 -9.28
N VAL A 22 -40.56 -8.16 -10.39
CA VAL A 22 -39.41 -8.37 -11.26
C VAL A 22 -38.20 -7.88 -10.48
N SER A 23 -37.57 -8.78 -9.71
CA SER A 23 -36.29 -8.49 -9.07
C SER A 23 -35.22 -8.52 -10.16
N THR A 24 -34.72 -7.35 -10.55
CA THR A 24 -33.55 -7.26 -11.42
C THR A 24 -32.31 -7.68 -10.61
N LEU A 25 -31.64 -8.75 -11.04
CA LEU A 25 -30.38 -9.19 -10.43
C LEU A 25 -29.23 -8.39 -11.06
N ALA A 26 -28.77 -7.34 -10.38
CA ALA A 26 -27.61 -6.58 -10.81
C ALA A 26 -26.32 -7.27 -10.33
N THR A 27 -25.60 -7.95 -11.22
CA THR A 27 -24.24 -8.44 -10.95
C THR A 27 -23.22 -7.35 -11.30
N ALA A 28 -22.57 -6.78 -10.29
CA ALA A 28 -21.40 -5.93 -10.49
C ALA A 28 -20.17 -6.82 -10.74
N LYS A 29 -19.60 -6.75 -11.94
CA LYS A 29 -18.33 -7.40 -12.26
C LYS A 29 -17.22 -6.38 -12.02
N SER A 30 -16.48 -6.54 -10.92
CA SER A 30 -15.26 -5.75 -10.69
C SER A 30 -14.21 -6.22 -11.68
N VAL A 31 -13.88 -5.37 -12.67
CA VAL A 31 -12.76 -5.61 -13.58
C VAL A 31 -11.51 -5.11 -12.86
N THR A 32 -10.88 -5.97 -12.06
CA THR A 32 -9.54 -5.72 -11.53
C THR A 32 -8.52 -6.01 -12.61
N ASN A 33 -8.53 -5.23 -13.70
CA ASN A 33 -7.42 -5.16 -14.66
C ASN A 33 -6.36 -4.17 -14.15
N SER A 34 -6.02 -4.28 -12.87
CA SER A 34 -4.90 -3.57 -12.29
C SER A 34 -3.67 -4.38 -12.64
N THR A 35 -3.01 -4.06 -13.75
CA THR A 35 -1.59 -4.41 -13.91
C THR A 35 -0.89 -3.74 -12.74
N LEU A 36 -0.59 -4.53 -11.71
CA LEU A 36 0.21 -4.10 -10.58
C LEU A 36 1.61 -3.84 -11.17
N ASN A 37 1.83 -2.66 -11.73
CA ASN A 37 3.16 -2.09 -11.91
C ASN A 37 3.67 -1.84 -10.48
N GLY A 38 4.05 -2.93 -9.81
CA GLY A 38 4.68 -2.89 -8.52
C GLY A 38 6.02 -2.20 -8.71
N THR A 39 6.04 -0.89 -8.53
CA THR A 39 7.25 -0.22 -8.08
C THR A 39 7.65 -0.92 -6.79
N ASN A 40 8.80 -1.59 -6.82
CA ASN A 40 9.36 -2.27 -5.66
C ASN A 40 9.68 -1.19 -4.62
N VAL A 41 8.74 -0.92 -3.72
CA VAL A 41 8.93 0.02 -2.61
C VAL A 41 9.85 -0.69 -1.64
N VAL A 42 11.17 -0.56 -1.86
CA VAL A 42 12.17 -0.96 -0.88
C VAL A 42 11.95 -0.06 0.33
N LEU A 43 11.40 -0.63 1.40
CA LEU A 43 11.30 0.06 2.68
C LEU A 43 12.72 0.31 3.18
N GLY A 44 13.20 1.54 3.02
CA GLY A 44 14.51 1.95 3.49
C GLY A 44 14.60 1.90 5.02
N SER A 45 15.82 1.86 5.54
CA SER A 45 16.10 1.92 6.98
C SER A 45 17.06 3.07 7.28
N VAL A 46 16.81 3.77 8.38
CA VAL A 46 17.72 4.80 8.87
C VAL A 46 19.05 4.16 9.32
N PRO A 47 20.19 4.83 9.15
CA PRO A 47 21.47 4.32 9.61
C PRO A 47 21.50 4.07 11.13
N VAL A 48 21.89 2.87 11.54
CA VAL A 48 22.04 2.46 12.95
C VAL A 48 23.49 2.05 13.20
N ILE A 49 24.09 2.59 14.26
CA ILE A 49 25.45 2.24 14.70
C ILE A 49 25.40 0.86 15.34
N ILE A 50 26.09 -0.10 14.74
CA ILE A 50 26.24 -1.47 15.24
C ILE A 50 27.43 -1.56 16.19
N ALA A 51 28.55 -0.92 15.82
CA ALA A 51 29.77 -0.92 16.62
C ALA A 51 30.53 0.38 16.42
N ARG A 52 31.22 0.84 17.47
CA ARG A 52 32.10 2.01 17.42
C ARG A 52 33.23 1.88 18.44
N THR A 53 34.37 2.49 18.16
CA THR A 53 35.44 2.64 19.14
C THR A 53 35.21 3.87 20.00
N ASP A 54 35.09 3.71 21.32
CA ASP A 54 34.87 4.85 22.24
C ASP A 54 36.15 5.63 22.55
N HIS A 55 37.27 4.94 22.76
CA HIS A 55 38.58 5.56 23.00
C HIS A 55 39.72 4.63 22.57
N ILE A 56 40.86 5.23 22.20
CA ILE A 56 42.09 4.51 21.86
C ILE A 56 43.25 5.29 22.46
N ILE A 57 44.20 4.59 23.08
CA ILE A 57 45.46 5.15 23.56
C ILE A 57 46.56 4.48 22.76
N VAL A 58 47.35 5.28 22.03
CA VAL A 58 48.41 4.80 21.14
C VAL A 58 49.70 5.54 21.44
N LYS A 59 50.83 4.83 21.35
CA LYS A 59 52.16 5.42 21.51
C LYS A 59 52.47 6.34 20.34
N GLU A 60 53.16 7.44 20.62
CA GLU A 60 53.67 8.33 19.57
C GLU A 60 54.49 7.54 18.52
N GLY A 61 54.27 7.86 17.25
CA GLY A 61 54.86 7.16 16.11
C GLY A 61 54.08 5.93 15.61
N ASN A 62 53.09 5.45 16.36
CA ASN A 62 52.24 4.33 15.93
C ASN A 62 50.91 4.81 15.32
N SER A 63 50.36 4.01 14.40
CA SER A 63 49.03 4.26 13.82
C SER A 63 47.91 3.81 14.76
N ALA A 64 46.76 4.49 14.67
CA ALA A 64 45.53 4.15 15.38
C ALA A 64 44.42 3.80 14.38
N LEU A 65 43.59 2.80 14.69
CA LEU A 65 42.43 2.41 13.88
C LEU A 65 41.14 2.72 14.66
N ILE A 66 40.37 3.70 14.20
CA ILE A 66 39.08 4.06 14.78
C ILE A 66 37.98 3.34 14.00
N ASN A 67 37.37 2.32 14.61
CA ASN A 67 36.36 1.50 13.94
C ASN A 67 34.95 2.11 14.11
N CYS A 68 34.15 2.05 13.05
CA CYS A 68 32.74 2.42 13.04
C CYS A 68 31.99 1.53 12.06
N SER A 69 30.98 0.81 12.55
CA SER A 69 30.12 -0.07 11.75
C SER A 69 28.69 0.42 11.84
N VAL A 70 28.09 0.69 10.68
CA VAL A 70 26.75 1.26 10.55
C VAL A 70 25.98 0.45 9.52
N TYR A 71 24.71 0.19 9.78
CA TYR A 71 23.80 -0.46 8.85
C TYR A 71 22.63 0.48 8.50
N GLY A 72 22.28 0.55 7.23
CA GLY A 72 21.16 1.34 6.72
C GLY A 72 20.84 0.92 5.29
N ILE A 73 19.64 1.25 4.81
CA ILE A 73 19.20 1.03 3.43
C ILE A 73 18.69 2.37 2.88
N PRO A 74 19.35 2.97 1.87
CA PRO A 74 20.56 2.50 1.19
C PRO A 74 21.80 2.56 2.09
N ASP A 75 22.93 2.01 1.59
CA ASP A 75 24.18 1.98 2.34
C ASP A 75 24.59 3.37 2.84
N PRO A 76 25.03 3.48 4.11
CA PRO A 76 25.34 4.77 4.72
C PRO A 76 26.64 5.38 4.16
N GLN A 77 26.70 6.71 4.12
CA GLN A 77 27.90 7.45 3.77
C GLN A 77 28.70 7.84 5.03
N PHE A 78 30.01 7.59 5.00
CA PHE A 78 30.89 7.90 6.11
C PHE A 78 31.60 9.25 5.93
N LYS A 79 31.70 10.03 7.01
CA LYS A 79 32.46 11.28 7.07
C LYS A 79 33.16 11.35 8.42
N TRP A 80 34.44 11.69 8.41
CA TRP A 80 35.24 11.82 9.62
C TRP A 80 35.50 13.29 9.94
N TYR A 81 35.30 13.66 11.20
CA TYR A 81 35.54 15.02 11.69
C TYR A 81 36.53 14.98 12.85
N ASN A 82 37.40 15.99 12.94
CA ASN A 82 38.24 16.16 14.13
C ASN A 82 37.44 16.74 15.31
N SER A 83 38.09 16.91 16.47
CA SER A 83 37.46 17.46 17.70
C SER A 83 36.93 18.89 17.57
N ILE A 84 37.37 19.63 16.55
CA ILE A 84 36.94 21.01 16.25
C ILE A 84 35.82 21.01 15.19
N GLY A 85 35.40 19.84 14.70
CA GLY A 85 34.35 19.71 13.68
C GLY A 85 34.83 19.94 12.25
N LYS A 86 36.15 19.92 11.99
CA LYS A 86 36.70 20.01 10.63
C LYS A 86 36.61 18.65 9.95
N LEU A 87 36.06 18.63 8.74
CA LEU A 87 36.03 17.44 7.87
C LEU A 87 37.46 17.00 7.54
N LEU A 88 37.77 15.75 7.82
CA LEU A 88 39.01 15.09 7.39
C LEU A 88 38.86 14.70 5.92
N LYS A 89 39.87 15.03 5.12
CA LYS A 89 39.97 14.55 3.74
C LYS A 89 40.65 13.19 3.76
N GLU A 90 40.18 12.30 2.90
CA GLU A 90 40.89 11.08 2.53
C GLU A 90 42.22 11.42 1.83
#